data_AF-A0AA41D9I4-F1
#
_entry.id   AF-A0AA41D9I4-F1
#
_cell.length_a   1.000
_cell.length_b   1.000
_cell.length_c   1.000
_cell.angle_alpha   90.00
_cell.angle_beta   90.00
_cell.angle_gamma   90.00
#
_symmetry.space_group_name_H-M   'P 1'
#
loop_
_entity.id
_entity.type
_entity.pdbx_description
1 polymer ?
#
loop_
_entity_poly.entity_id
_entity_poly.type
_entity_poly.pdbx_seq_one_letter_code
_entity_poly.pdbx_strand_id
1 'polypeptide(L)'
;MENAIKTNTLVGNGKKMTLKGYYKSLPDPTYPKKEFAAELARRCNVSQATVKNWIMYGFRPFNEKHIEIISEMTGIKPEDLWND
;
A
#
# COMPACT_ATOMS: atom_id res chain seq x y z
N MET A 1 -40.47 15.59 -6.24
CA MET A 1 -39.73 14.31 -6.15
C MET A 1 -39.36 13.91 -7.56
N GLU A 2 -38.18 14.30 -8.03
CA GLU A 2 -37.71 13.89 -9.35
C GLU A 2 -37.12 12.48 -9.25
N ASN A 3 -37.81 11.50 -9.82
CA ASN A 3 -37.27 10.18 -10.06
C ASN A 3 -36.21 10.30 -11.16
N ALA A 4 -34.97 10.63 -10.77
CA ALA A 4 -33.83 10.48 -11.64
C ALA A 4 -33.74 9.01 -12.05
N ILE A 5 -34.04 8.73 -13.32
CA ILE A 5 -34.01 7.41 -13.91
C ILE A 5 -32.60 6.86 -13.71
N LYS A 6 -32.45 5.85 -12.84
CA LYS A 6 -31.19 5.12 -12.65
C LYS A 6 -30.93 4.26 -13.89
N THR A 7 -30.48 4.87 -14.98
CA THR A 7 -30.16 4.16 -16.22
C THR A 7 -28.84 3.42 -16.08
N ASN A 8 -28.82 2.12 -16.37
CA ASN A 8 -27.60 1.31 -16.35
C ASN A 8 -26.72 1.51 -17.60
N THR A 9 -26.83 2.62 -18.31
CA THR A 9 -26.14 2.81 -19.60
C THR A 9 -25.02 3.83 -19.41
N LEU A 10 -23.77 3.40 -19.65
CA LEU A 10 -22.62 4.29 -19.62
C LEU A 10 -22.66 5.22 -20.85
N VAL A 11 -22.48 6.52 -20.63
CA VAL A 11 -22.37 7.53 -21.69
C VAL A 11 -21.10 7.23 -22.50
N GLY A 12 -21.26 6.65 -23.69
CA GLY A 12 -20.14 6.32 -24.56
C GLY A 12 -20.48 5.29 -25.62
N ASN A 13 -20.99 4.09 -25.25
CA ASN A 13 -21.02 2.94 -26.17
C ASN A 13 -22.36 2.16 -26.22
N GLY A 14 -23.44 2.67 -25.63
CA GLY A 14 -24.77 2.00 -25.68
C GLY A 14 -24.85 0.63 -24.98
N LYS A 15 -23.73 0.12 -24.41
CA LYS A 15 -23.71 -1.11 -23.63
C LYS A 15 -24.27 -0.87 -22.23
N LYS A 16 -25.24 -1.69 -21.84
CA LYS A 16 -25.72 -1.78 -20.46
C LYS A 16 -24.59 -2.23 -19.54
N MET A 17 -24.29 -1.43 -18.52
CA MET A 17 -23.42 -1.78 -17.40
C MET A 17 -23.96 -3.03 -16.71
N THR A 18 -23.08 -4.00 -16.50
CA THR A 18 -23.37 -5.20 -15.69
C THR A 18 -22.76 -5.01 -14.30
N LEU A 19 -23.27 -5.73 -13.30
CA LEU A 19 -22.69 -5.72 -11.95
C LEU A 19 -21.20 -6.09 -11.96
N LYS A 20 -20.80 -7.06 -12.79
CA LYS A 20 -19.40 -7.45 -13.01
C LYS A 20 -18.56 -6.33 -13.64
N GLY A 21 -19.13 -5.61 -14.61
CA GLY A 21 -18.47 -4.47 -15.26
C GLY A 21 -18.24 -3.33 -14.27
N TYR A 22 -19.26 -3.01 -13.46
CA TYR A 22 -19.15 -2.01 -12.40
C TYR A 22 -18.07 -2.40 -11.40
N TYR A 23 -18.08 -3.64 -10.88
CA TYR A 23 -17.08 -4.12 -9.94
C TYR A 23 -15.65 -3.99 -10.47
N LYS A 24 -15.42 -4.31 -11.76
CA LYS A 24 -14.11 -4.16 -12.41
C LYS A 24 -13.70 -2.72 -12.70
N SER A 25 -14.66 -1.79 -12.73
CA SER A 25 -14.37 -0.36 -12.94
C SER A 25 -14.02 0.37 -11.64
N LEU A 26 -14.23 -0.28 -10.48
CA LEU A 26 -13.77 0.25 -9.21
C LEU A 26 -12.25 0.35 -9.24
N PRO A 27 -11.68 1.42 -8.64
CA PRO A 27 -10.24 1.55 -8.55
C PRO A 27 -9.66 0.37 -7.77
N ASP A 28 -8.43 0.00 -8.13
CA ASP A 28 -7.72 -1.01 -7.36
C ASP A 28 -7.57 -0.53 -5.89
N PRO A 29 -7.79 -1.43 -4.93
CA PRO A 29 -7.61 -1.10 -3.52
C PRO A 29 -6.15 -0.73 -3.24
N THR A 30 -5.94 0.37 -2.52
CA THR A 30 -4.62 0.74 -2.02
C THR A 30 -4.27 -0.09 -0.78
N TYR A 31 -3.04 -0.59 -0.68
CA TYR A 31 -2.58 -1.33 0.51
C TYR A 31 -1.33 -0.69 1.12
N PRO A 32 -1.42 0.52 1.73
CA PRO A 32 -0.23 1.29 2.11
C PRO A 32 0.77 0.53 2.99
N LYS A 33 0.28 -0.21 3.99
CA LYS A 33 1.15 -1.02 4.88
C LYS A 33 1.87 -2.15 4.13
N LYS A 34 1.19 -2.80 3.18
CA LYS A 34 1.74 -3.91 2.40
C LYS A 34 2.74 -3.39 1.37
N GLU A 35 2.40 -2.30 0.69
CA GLU A 35 3.25 -1.64 -0.30
C GLU A 35 4.53 -1.11 0.36
N PHE A 36 4.41 -0.46 1.52
CA PHE A 36 5.56 -0.01 2.30
C PHE A 36 6.48 -1.18 2.67
N ALA A 37 5.94 -2.25 3.27
CA ALA A 37 6.75 -3.41 3.65
C ALA A 37 7.41 -4.11 2.44
N ALA A 38 6.72 -4.16 1.30
CA ALA A 38 7.26 -4.75 0.07
C ALA A 38 8.38 -3.89 -0.54
N GLU A 39 8.20 -2.57 -0.59
CA GLU A 39 9.23 -1.65 -1.09
C GLU A 39 10.46 -1.64 -0.18
N LEU A 40 10.26 -1.64 1.13
CA LEU A 40 11.36 -1.70 2.09
C LEU A 40 12.14 -3.02 1.97
N ALA A 41 11.44 -4.15 1.81
CA ALA A 41 12.07 -5.45 1.57
C ALA A 41 12.91 -5.44 0.28
N ARG A 42 12.39 -4.81 -0.78
CA ARG A 42 13.08 -4.66 -2.07
C ARG A 42 14.33 -3.80 -1.95
N ARG A 43 14.25 -2.63 -1.30
CA ARG A 43 15.40 -1.70 -1.16
C ARG A 43 16.50 -2.28 -0.28
N CYS A 44 16.15 -2.98 0.80
CA CYS A 44 17.12 -3.61 1.69
C CYS A 44 17.58 -5.00 1.22
N ASN A 45 17.04 -5.53 0.12
CA ASN A 45 17.32 -6.89 -0.38
C ASN A 45 17.14 -7.97 0.72
N VAL A 46 16.02 -7.90 1.44
CA VAL A 46 15.65 -8.85 2.51
C VAL A 46 14.25 -9.43 2.28
N SER A 47 13.87 -10.43 3.07
CA SER A 47 12.51 -10.99 3.03
C SER A 47 11.47 -10.05 3.65
N GLN A 48 10.21 -10.15 3.22
CA GLN A 48 9.10 -9.45 3.88
C GLN A 48 8.90 -9.88 5.33
N ALA A 49 9.28 -11.12 5.69
CA ALA A 49 9.24 -11.59 7.07
C ALA A 49 10.28 -10.84 7.94
N THR A 50 11.47 -10.61 7.39
CA THR A 50 12.51 -9.80 8.04
C THR A 50 12.02 -8.39 8.30
N VAL A 51 11.42 -7.73 7.31
CA VAL A 51 10.84 -6.39 7.48
C VAL A 51 9.72 -6.37 8.51
N LYS A 52 8.84 -7.39 8.54
CA LYS A 52 7.83 -7.50 9.59
C LYS A 52 8.44 -7.57 10.99
N ASN A 53 9.55 -8.28 11.16
CA ASN A 53 10.22 -8.35 12.46
C ASN A 53 10.74 -6.98 12.90
N TRP A 54 11.25 -6.17 11.97
CA TRP A 54 11.70 -4.82 12.27
C TRP A 54 10.57 -3.89 12.71
N ILE A 55 9.42 -3.96 12.00
CA ILE A 55 8.28 -3.05 12.21
C ILE A 55 7.43 -3.46 13.42
N MET A 56 7.11 -4.74 13.55
CA MET A 56 6.11 -5.21 14.53
C MET A 56 6.71 -5.61 15.86
N TYR A 57 7.96 -6.06 15.86
CA TYR A 57 8.58 -6.67 17.03
C TYR A 57 9.88 -5.97 17.45
N GLY A 58 10.21 -4.85 16.81
CA GLY A 58 11.32 -3.99 17.21
C GLY A 58 12.73 -4.57 16.96
N PHE A 59 12.88 -5.58 16.11
CA PHE A 59 14.21 -6.14 15.81
C PHE A 59 15.02 -5.14 14.98
N ARG A 60 16.01 -4.49 15.60
CA ARG A 60 16.90 -3.56 14.88
C ARG A 60 17.81 -4.31 13.90
N PRO A 61 17.92 -3.87 12.63
CA PRO A 61 18.90 -4.43 11.68
C PRO A 61 20.33 -4.20 12.17
N PHE A 62 21.21 -5.18 11.96
CA PHE A 62 22.66 -5.00 12.19
C PHE A 62 23.35 -4.18 11.08
N ASN A 63 22.80 -4.21 9.88
CA ASN A 63 23.34 -3.47 8.74
C ASN A 63 22.90 -2.01 8.81
N GLU A 64 23.85 -1.10 9.00
CA GLU A 64 23.60 0.35 9.08
C GLU A 64 22.93 0.90 7.81
N LYS A 65 23.24 0.33 6.63
CA LYS A 65 22.56 0.72 5.38
C LYS A 65 21.06 0.46 5.41
N HIS A 66 20.62 -0.59 6.10
CA HIS A 66 19.17 -0.84 6.23
C HIS A 66 18.53 0.24 7.11
N ILE A 67 19.23 0.70 8.15
CA ILE A 67 18.76 1.76 9.03
C ILE A 67 18.65 3.08 8.26
N GLU A 68 19.66 3.42 7.45
CA GLU A 68 19.64 4.60 6.57
C GLU A 68 18.45 4.55 5.60
N ILE A 69 18.21 3.41 4.94
CA ILE A 69 17.08 3.24 4.02
C ILE A 69 15.74 3.42 4.74
N ILE A 70 15.59 2.83 5.93
CA ILE A 70 14.35 2.95 6.72
C ILE A 70 14.14 4.41 7.11
N SER A 71 15.20 5.10 7.57
CA SER A 71 15.15 6.51 7.92
C SER A 71 14.75 7.39 6.74
N GLU A 72 15.35 7.18 5.56
CA GLU A 72 15.00 7.88 4.32
C GLU A 72 13.53 7.65 3.94
N MET A 73 13.06 6.40 3.98
CA MET A 73 11.69 6.06 3.57
C MET A 73 10.61 6.59 4.52
N THR A 74 10.92 6.71 5.82
CA THR A 74 9.95 7.09 6.85
C THR A 74 10.05 8.55 7.26
N GLY A 75 11.20 9.19 7.03
CA GLY A 75 11.53 10.51 7.57
C GLY A 75 11.86 10.50 9.07
N ILE A 76 11.89 9.33 9.71
CA ILE A 76 12.24 9.16 11.13
C ILE A 76 13.76 9.10 11.24
N LYS A 77 14.36 9.79 12.22
CA LYS A 77 15.81 9.74 12.39
C LYS A 77 16.28 8.35 12.84
N PRO A 78 17.48 7.91 12.45
CA PRO A 78 18.00 6.57 12.81
C PRO A 78 17.93 6.24 14.31
N GLU A 79 18.16 7.23 15.16
CA GLU A 79 18.10 7.11 16.62
C GLU A 79 16.68 6.90 17.17
N ASP A 80 15.64 7.33 16.44
CA ASP A 80 14.24 7.30 16.89
C ASP A 80 13.45 6.09 16.36
N LEU A 81 14.00 5.34 15.40
CA LEU A 81 13.28 4.27 14.68
C LEU A 81 12.79 3.11 15.57
N TRP A 82 13.45 2.87 16.70
CA TRP A 82 13.13 1.79 17.65
C TRP A 82 13.14 2.27 19.11
N ASN A 83 13.08 3.58 19.35
CA ASN A 83 12.89 4.12 20.69
C ASN A 83 11.38 4.30 20.92
N ASP A 84 10.84 3.58 21.90
CA ASP A 84 9.46 3.75 22.40
C ASP A 84 9.37 4.87 23.45
#